data_AF-A0A2V6T3B1-F1
#
_entry.id   AF-A0A2V6T3B1-F1
#
_cell.length_a   1.000
_cell.length_b   1.000
_cell.length_c   1.000
_cell.angle_alpha   90.00
_cell.angle_beta   90.00
_cell.angle_gamma   90.00
#
_symmetry.space_group_name_H-M   'P 1'
#
loop_
_entity.id
_entity.type
_entity.pdbx_description
1 polymer ?
#
loop_
_entity_poly.entity_id
_entity_poly.type
_entity_poly.pdbx_seq_one_letter_code
_entity_poly.pdbx_strand_id
1 'polypeptide(L)'
;MTNSSRRAVVPLLAVGVLVLVLAETSCSQQKRPPVAEQIAKTYGLDSFGQIEGIRYTFNLQVPGVNISRSWVWEPKTGRVSYEGKDKDGKPVKVTYVRSQINREPANVRDEIEPAFVNDQYNLLFPFHVYWDSSADVQDLGIQKLPLGTGSARRVAVKYPPEAGGSTPGDTWELFIGSDGRVEEFAYHRGGPTPPSLVIASWAGYKKAGPLLISTDRRGTADGNPLQLSFTDVAVKLAGADTWVNAQ
;
A
#
# COMPACT_ATOMS: atom_id res chain seq x y z
N MET A 1 -90.75 5.32 -0.16
CA MET A 1 -90.53 6.37 -1.18
C MET A 1 -89.04 6.62 -1.32
N THR A 2 -88.51 6.32 -2.51
CA THR A 2 -87.37 6.96 -3.20
C THR A 2 -86.10 7.40 -2.45
N ASN A 3 -85.03 6.67 -2.78
CA ASN A 3 -83.72 7.11 -3.32
C ASN A 3 -82.66 7.87 -2.49
N SER A 4 -81.46 7.27 -2.52
CA SER A 4 -80.11 7.85 -2.72
C SER A 4 -79.54 8.74 -1.59
N SER A 5 -78.25 8.74 -1.23
CA SER A 5 -77.06 8.42 -2.01
C SER A 5 -75.79 8.31 -1.13
N ARG A 6 -74.82 7.56 -1.65
CA ARG A 6 -73.35 7.74 -1.61
C ARG A 6 -72.54 7.52 -0.32
N ARG A 7 -71.54 6.66 -0.54
CA ARG A 7 -70.41 6.18 0.29
C ARG A 7 -69.47 7.31 0.71
N ALA A 8 -68.86 7.15 1.88
CA ALA A 8 -67.46 7.50 2.11
C ALA A 8 -66.83 6.41 2.99
N VAL A 9 -65.81 5.74 2.45
CA VAL A 9 -64.94 4.80 3.16
C VAL A 9 -63.71 5.58 3.59
N VAL A 10 -63.39 5.58 4.88
CA VAL A 10 -62.05 5.93 5.41
C VAL A 10 -61.69 4.88 6.46
N PRO A 11 -60.60 4.11 6.27
CA PRO A 11 -60.25 3.02 7.18
C PRO A 11 -59.29 3.46 8.30
N LEU A 12 -59.59 2.97 9.50
CA LEU A 12 -58.72 2.40 10.52
C LEU A 12 -57.25 2.89 10.61
N LEU A 13 -56.95 3.65 11.67
CA LEU A 13 -55.60 3.79 12.24
C LEU A 13 -55.34 2.61 13.20
N ALA A 14 -54.45 1.70 12.83
CA ALA A 14 -53.88 0.70 13.72
C ALA A 14 -52.45 1.12 14.11
N VAL A 15 -52.25 1.39 15.39
CA VAL A 15 -50.94 1.71 15.99
C VAL A 15 -50.17 0.40 16.17
N GLY A 16 -49.15 0.19 15.35
CA GLY A 16 -48.18 -0.89 15.50
C GLY A 16 -47.01 -0.46 16.39
N VAL A 17 -46.86 -1.12 17.53
CA VAL A 17 -45.72 -0.99 18.44
C VAL A 17 -44.48 -1.57 17.75
N LEU A 18 -43.54 -0.70 17.38
CA LEU A 18 -42.23 -1.09 16.84
C LEU A 18 -41.30 -1.43 18.00
N VAL A 19 -41.10 -2.72 18.23
CA VAL A 19 -40.03 -3.22 19.12
C VAL A 19 -38.69 -3.00 18.41
N LEU A 20 -37.95 -1.99 18.86
CA LEU A 20 -36.57 -1.72 18.45
C LEU A 20 -35.66 -2.81 19.03
N VAL A 21 -35.38 -3.83 18.22
CA VAL A 21 -34.25 -4.74 18.46
C VAL A 21 -32.98 -3.97 18.10
N LEU A 22 -32.20 -3.58 19.11
CA LEU A 22 -30.86 -3.05 18.92
C LEU A 22 -29.97 -4.21 18.43
N ALA A 23 -29.79 -4.29 17.11
CA ALA A 23 -28.76 -5.12 16.52
C ALA A 23 -27.40 -4.50 16.87
N GLU A 24 -26.69 -5.12 17.79
CA GLU A 24 -25.27 -4.87 18.02
C GLU A 24 -24.53 -5.16 16.71
N THR A 25 -24.16 -4.11 15.97
CA THR A 25 -23.25 -4.21 14.84
C THR A 25 -21.86 -4.54 15.39
N SER A 26 -21.64 -5.84 15.65
CA SER A 26 -20.30 -6.39 15.74
C SER A 26 -19.61 -6.12 14.41
N CYS A 27 -18.82 -5.04 14.34
CA CYS A 27 -17.83 -4.88 13.30
C CYS A 27 -16.95 -6.13 13.35
N SER A 28 -17.17 -7.05 12.43
CA SER A 28 -16.27 -8.16 12.18
C SER A 28 -14.88 -7.55 11.96
N GLN A 29 -14.01 -7.62 12.97
CA GLN A 29 -12.59 -7.53 12.74
C GLN A 29 -12.26 -8.72 11.85
N GLN A 30 -12.25 -8.49 10.54
CA GLN A 30 -11.82 -9.48 9.58
C GLN A 30 -10.40 -9.89 9.99
N LYS A 31 -10.29 -11.08 10.58
CA LYS A 31 -9.06 -11.56 11.20
C LYS A 31 -8.02 -11.65 10.10
N ARG A 32 -6.98 -10.83 10.20
CA ARG A 32 -5.89 -10.78 9.21
C ARG A 32 -5.28 -12.18 9.07
N PRO A 33 -4.91 -12.61 7.85
CA PRO A 33 -4.24 -13.89 7.66
C PRO A 33 -2.95 -13.95 8.50
N PRO A 34 -2.69 -15.03 9.26
CA PRO A 34 -1.50 -15.11 10.12
C PRO A 34 -0.18 -14.88 9.38
N VAL A 35 -0.12 -15.29 8.11
CA VAL A 35 1.06 -15.07 7.24
C VAL A 35 1.34 -13.58 6.99
N ALA A 36 0.29 -12.75 6.85
CA ALA A 36 0.44 -11.32 6.65
C ALA A 36 1.08 -10.64 7.88
N GLU A 37 0.59 -10.99 9.07
CA GLU A 37 1.14 -10.49 10.32
C GLU A 37 2.59 -10.97 10.53
N GLN A 38 2.88 -12.25 10.25
CA GLN A 38 4.23 -12.80 10.34
C GLN A 38 5.22 -12.05 9.45
N ILE A 39 4.84 -11.81 8.19
CA ILE A 39 5.65 -11.02 7.24
C ILE A 39 5.89 -9.64 7.83
N ALA A 40 4.84 -8.88 8.14
CA ALA A 40 4.98 -7.51 8.62
C ALA A 40 5.82 -7.41 9.92
N LYS A 41 5.70 -8.39 10.83
CA LYS A 41 6.52 -8.46 12.05
C LYS A 41 8.00 -8.61 11.77
N THR A 42 8.41 -9.41 10.78
CA THR A 42 9.82 -9.49 10.33
C THR A 42 10.37 -8.11 9.98
N TYR A 43 9.52 -7.23 9.43
CA TYR A 43 9.90 -5.88 9.00
C TYR A 43 9.79 -4.83 10.10
N GLY A 44 9.28 -5.18 11.28
CA GLY A 44 9.20 -4.30 12.45
C GLY A 44 7.82 -3.74 12.74
N LEU A 45 6.74 -4.42 12.32
CA LEU A 45 5.34 -4.01 12.57
C LEU A 45 5.08 -3.63 14.03
N ASP A 46 5.56 -4.44 14.98
CA ASP A 46 5.33 -4.24 16.42
C ASP A 46 5.91 -2.92 16.94
N SER A 47 6.90 -2.36 16.24
CA SER A 47 7.53 -1.07 16.57
C SER A 47 7.09 0.07 15.66
N PHE A 48 6.27 -0.19 14.63
CA PHE A 48 5.91 0.83 13.64
C PHE A 48 5.17 2.02 14.26
N GLY A 49 4.39 1.80 15.33
CA GLY A 49 3.72 2.88 16.08
C GLY A 49 4.67 3.90 16.72
N GLN A 50 5.96 3.56 16.87
CA GLN A 50 6.99 4.46 17.41
C GLN A 50 7.56 5.40 16.33
N ILE A 51 7.27 5.16 15.06
CA ILE A 51 7.79 5.96 13.95
C ILE A 51 7.04 7.29 13.86
N GLU A 52 7.78 8.39 13.89
CA GLU A 52 7.30 9.76 13.65
C GLU A 52 7.48 10.15 12.19
N GLY A 53 8.58 9.73 11.57
CA GLY A 53 8.87 10.04 10.17
C GLY A 53 9.74 8.99 9.48
N ILE A 54 9.60 8.90 8.16
CA ILE A 54 10.41 8.07 7.27
C ILE A 54 10.92 8.96 6.14
N ARG A 55 12.22 8.94 5.89
CA ARG A 55 12.87 9.65 4.78
C ARG A 55 13.54 8.63 3.86
N TYR A 56 13.44 8.85 2.55
CA TYR A 56 14.14 8.03 1.55
C TYR A 56 14.15 8.73 0.19
N THR A 57 15.06 8.29 -0.67
CA THR A 57 15.13 8.64 -2.08
C THR A 57 14.82 7.40 -2.89
N PHE A 58 13.79 7.46 -3.73
CA PHE A 58 13.42 6.40 -4.67
C PHE A 58 14.16 6.61 -5.99
N ASN A 59 14.81 5.56 -6.48
CA ASN A 59 15.51 5.56 -7.77
C ASN A 59 15.02 4.39 -8.62
N LEU A 60 14.68 4.65 -9.88
CA LEU A 60 14.26 3.63 -10.85
C LEU A 60 14.97 3.84 -12.18
N GLN A 61 15.53 2.77 -12.70
CA GLN A 61 16.11 2.70 -14.03
C GLN A 61 15.52 1.49 -14.78
N VAL A 62 14.86 1.79 -15.88
CA VAL A 62 14.45 0.83 -16.92
C VAL A 62 14.73 1.50 -18.29
N PRO A 63 14.77 0.77 -19.42
CA PRO A 63 15.03 1.40 -20.71
C PRO A 63 14.09 2.58 -20.99
N GLY A 64 14.67 3.76 -21.24
CA GLY A 64 13.93 4.99 -21.52
C GLY A 64 13.36 5.74 -20.31
N VAL A 65 13.49 5.19 -19.09
CA VAL A 65 13.00 5.84 -17.86
C VAL A 65 14.09 5.88 -16.80
N ASN A 66 14.35 7.09 -16.30
CA ASN A 66 15.24 7.31 -15.17
C ASN A 66 14.55 8.27 -14.19
N ILE A 67 14.21 7.78 -13.01
CA ILE A 67 13.52 8.53 -11.96
C ILE A 67 14.41 8.59 -10.75
N SER A 68 14.52 9.78 -10.15
CA SER A 68 15.08 9.98 -8.81
C SER A 68 14.27 11.06 -8.11
N ARG A 69 13.71 10.72 -6.94
CA ARG A 69 12.88 11.63 -6.14
C ARG A 69 12.93 11.27 -4.66
N SER A 70 12.87 12.27 -3.81
CA SER A 70 13.01 12.16 -2.37
C SER A 70 11.69 12.42 -1.66
N TRP A 71 11.49 11.69 -0.57
CA TRP A 71 10.30 11.73 0.25
C TRP A 71 10.66 11.89 1.72
N VAL A 72 9.87 12.67 2.44
CA VAL A 72 9.74 12.60 3.89
C VAL A 72 8.27 12.37 4.19
N TRP A 73 7.95 11.30 4.91
CA TRP A 73 6.59 10.93 5.26
C TRP A 73 6.44 10.82 6.78
N GLU A 74 5.43 11.51 7.32
CA GLU A 74 5.04 11.45 8.72
C GLU A 74 3.73 10.63 8.83
N PRO A 75 3.79 9.32 9.11
CA PRO A 75 2.63 8.43 9.04
C PRO A 75 1.47 8.85 9.95
N LYS A 76 1.78 9.41 11.13
CA LYS A 76 0.78 9.80 12.14
C LYS A 76 -0.06 11.01 11.72
N THR A 77 0.55 11.97 11.04
CA THR A 77 -0.10 13.21 10.60
C THR A 77 -0.57 13.12 9.14
N GLY A 78 -0.08 12.14 8.38
CA GLY A 78 -0.30 12.03 6.95
C GLY A 78 0.40 13.12 6.14
N ARG A 79 1.40 13.80 6.73
CA ARG A 79 2.19 14.83 6.05
C ARG A 79 3.25 14.20 5.18
N VAL A 80 3.37 14.69 3.93
CA VAL A 80 4.34 14.21 2.94
C VAL A 80 5.07 15.41 2.35
N SER A 81 6.40 15.38 2.41
CA SER A 81 7.28 16.29 1.68
C SER A 81 7.91 15.58 0.49
N TYR A 82 7.86 16.23 -0.66
CA TYR A 82 8.45 15.79 -1.92
C TYR A 82 9.58 16.71 -2.32
N GLU A 83 10.66 16.13 -2.85
CA GLU A 83 11.71 16.86 -3.57
C GLU A 83 12.14 16.07 -4.79
N GLY A 84 12.04 16.66 -5.97
CA GLY A 84 12.34 15.98 -7.24
C GLY A 84 12.20 16.91 -8.43
N LYS A 85 11.82 16.35 -9.59
CA LYS A 85 11.59 17.12 -10.81
C LYS A 85 10.13 17.00 -11.27
N ASP A 86 9.63 18.03 -11.96
CA ASP A 86 8.39 17.93 -12.74
C ASP A 86 8.64 17.27 -14.12
N LYS A 87 7.56 17.13 -14.90
CA LYS A 87 7.59 16.62 -16.28
C LYS A 87 8.50 17.41 -17.23
N ASP A 88 8.79 18.67 -16.93
CA ASP A 88 9.67 19.54 -17.73
C ASP A 88 11.11 19.53 -17.21
N GLY A 89 11.40 18.70 -16.20
CA GLY A 89 12.71 18.54 -15.58
C GLY A 89 13.08 19.62 -14.57
N LYS A 90 12.15 20.52 -14.21
CA LYS A 90 12.40 21.61 -13.25
C LYS A 90 12.34 21.09 -11.82
N PRO A 91 13.18 21.60 -10.91
CA PRO A 91 13.15 21.20 -9.51
C PRO A 91 11.82 21.61 -8.87
N VAL A 92 11.20 20.67 -8.17
CA VAL A 92 9.97 20.87 -7.42
C VAL A 92 10.18 20.41 -5.98
N LYS A 93 9.75 21.25 -5.05
CA LYS A 93 9.68 20.93 -3.63
C LYS A 93 8.30 21.32 -3.11
N VAL A 94 7.58 20.35 -2.56
CA VAL A 94 6.23 20.59 -2.03
C VAL A 94 6.06 19.82 -0.73
N THR A 95 5.16 20.30 0.12
CA THR A 95 4.71 19.55 1.28
C THR A 95 3.22 19.72 1.43
N TYR A 96 2.53 18.60 1.62
CA TYR A 96 1.08 18.52 1.69
C TYR A 96 0.64 17.52 2.75
N VAL A 97 -0.65 17.51 3.06
CA VAL A 97 -1.27 16.53 3.97
C VAL A 97 -2.23 15.68 3.17
N ARG A 98 -2.04 14.35 3.19
CA ARG A 98 -2.79 13.42 2.32
C ARG A 98 -4.30 13.48 2.53
N SER A 99 -4.77 13.72 3.76
CA SER A 99 -6.21 13.89 4.05
C SER A 99 -6.83 15.15 3.43
N GLN A 100 -6.01 16.08 2.94
CA GLN A 100 -6.44 17.32 2.30
C GLN A 100 -6.17 17.33 0.78
N ILE A 101 -5.83 16.19 0.18
CA ILE A 101 -5.37 16.09 -1.22
C ILE A 101 -6.32 16.72 -2.24
N ASN A 102 -7.63 16.70 -1.99
CA ASN A 102 -8.63 17.32 -2.88
C ASN A 102 -8.55 18.86 -2.94
N ARG A 103 -7.84 19.48 -1.99
CA ARG A 103 -7.59 20.93 -1.94
C ARG A 103 -6.21 21.30 -2.48
N GLU A 104 -5.36 20.31 -2.73
CA GLU A 104 -4.01 20.54 -3.24
C GLU A 104 -4.05 20.88 -4.75
N PRO A 105 -3.03 21.60 -5.26
CA PRO A 105 -2.89 21.86 -6.69
C PRO A 105 -2.90 20.57 -7.53
N ALA A 106 -3.31 20.68 -8.80
CA ALA A 106 -3.43 19.52 -9.70
C ALA A 106 -2.12 18.73 -9.84
N ASN A 107 -0.96 19.38 -9.91
CA ASN A 107 0.32 18.68 -9.96
C ASN A 107 0.59 17.84 -8.69
N VAL A 108 0.10 18.27 -7.53
CA VAL A 108 0.23 17.49 -6.29
C VAL A 108 -0.73 16.31 -6.31
N ARG A 109 -2.01 16.55 -6.61
CA ARG A 109 -3.07 15.55 -6.60
C ARG A 109 -2.91 14.48 -7.67
N ASP A 110 -2.56 14.88 -8.89
CA ASP A 110 -2.64 14.03 -10.08
C ASP A 110 -1.28 13.41 -10.45
N GLU A 111 -0.17 13.94 -9.91
CA GLU A 111 1.18 13.45 -10.22
C GLU A 111 1.98 13.05 -8.96
N ILE A 112 2.14 13.96 -7.99
CA ILE A 112 3.05 13.75 -6.83
C ILE A 112 2.47 12.77 -5.80
N GLU A 113 1.19 12.82 -5.45
CA GLU A 113 0.58 11.85 -4.54
C GLU A 113 0.55 10.43 -5.12
N PRO A 114 0.11 10.20 -6.38
CA PRO A 114 0.21 8.87 -7.00
C PRO A 114 1.65 8.33 -7.02
N ALA A 115 2.62 9.21 -7.28
CA ALA A 115 4.04 8.91 -7.20
C ALA A 115 4.49 8.49 -5.79
N PHE A 116 4.08 9.24 -4.76
CA PHE A 116 4.36 8.91 -3.37
C PHE A 116 3.79 7.53 -3.01
N VAL A 117 2.53 7.28 -3.36
CA VAL A 117 1.87 5.99 -3.10
C VAL A 117 2.65 4.84 -3.74
N ASN A 118 2.99 4.94 -5.02
CA ASN A 118 3.79 3.93 -5.72
C ASN A 118 5.13 3.64 -5.01
N ASP A 119 5.87 4.69 -4.68
CA ASP A 119 7.21 4.53 -4.12
C ASP A 119 7.18 4.00 -2.69
N GLN A 120 6.19 4.44 -1.91
CA GLN A 120 5.95 3.96 -0.56
C GLN A 120 5.52 2.49 -0.59
N TYR A 121 4.69 2.08 -1.55
CA TYR A 121 4.33 0.66 -1.74
C TYR A 121 5.59 -0.16 -2.02
N ASN A 122 6.45 0.31 -2.93
CA ASN A 122 7.72 -0.36 -3.20
C ASN A 122 8.63 -0.42 -1.97
N LEU A 123 8.66 0.60 -1.12
CA LEU A 123 9.50 0.60 0.09
C LEU A 123 8.96 -0.32 1.18
N LEU A 124 7.66 -0.27 1.44
CA LEU A 124 7.00 -0.79 2.63
C LEU A 124 5.99 -1.91 2.33
N PHE A 125 6.06 -2.54 1.16
CA PHE A 125 5.10 -3.58 0.76
C PHE A 125 4.83 -4.67 1.83
N PRO A 126 5.84 -5.20 2.56
CA PRO A 126 5.62 -6.17 3.63
C PRO A 126 4.63 -5.72 4.71
N PHE A 127 4.54 -4.40 4.96
CA PHE A 127 3.54 -3.84 5.85
C PHE A 127 2.16 -3.74 5.19
N HIS A 128 2.07 -3.43 3.90
CA HIS A 128 0.82 -3.41 3.15
C HIS A 128 0.12 -4.76 3.12
N VAL A 129 0.88 -5.86 3.09
CA VAL A 129 0.33 -7.22 3.24
C VAL A 129 -0.55 -7.33 4.50
N TYR A 130 -0.19 -6.61 5.57
CA TYR A 130 -0.94 -6.56 6.82
C TYR A 130 -1.91 -5.37 6.92
N TRP A 131 -1.57 -4.20 6.38
CA TRP A 131 -2.39 -2.98 6.50
C TRP A 131 -3.61 -2.98 5.58
N ASP A 132 -3.51 -3.55 4.38
CA ASP A 132 -4.53 -3.38 3.35
C ASP A 132 -5.64 -4.43 3.54
N SER A 133 -6.76 -4.06 4.14
CA SER A 133 -7.86 -4.99 4.48
C SER A 133 -8.63 -5.51 3.27
N SER A 134 -8.50 -4.83 2.14
CA SER A 134 -9.14 -5.23 0.88
C SER A 134 -8.38 -6.33 0.15
N ALA A 135 -7.09 -6.55 0.46
CA ALA A 135 -6.29 -7.55 -0.23
C ALA A 135 -6.64 -8.98 0.21
N ASP A 136 -6.76 -9.88 -0.76
CA ASP A 136 -6.79 -11.31 -0.55
C ASP A 136 -5.34 -11.83 -0.44
N VAL A 137 -4.95 -12.29 0.75
CA VAL A 137 -3.59 -12.77 1.05
C VAL A 137 -3.61 -14.28 1.23
N GLN A 138 -2.93 -14.98 0.32
CA GLN A 138 -2.89 -16.44 0.28
C GLN A 138 -1.46 -16.96 0.38
N ASP A 139 -1.23 -17.89 1.31
CA ASP A 139 -0.01 -18.69 1.36
C ASP A 139 -0.15 -19.89 0.43
N LEU A 140 0.72 -19.96 -0.57
CA LEU A 140 0.69 -20.95 -1.65
C LEU A 140 1.79 -22.01 -1.50
N GLY A 141 2.40 -22.08 -0.31
CA GLY A 141 3.42 -23.05 0.04
C GLY A 141 4.76 -22.81 -0.66
N ILE A 142 5.62 -23.82 -0.66
CA ILE A 142 6.94 -23.75 -1.28
C ILE A 142 6.81 -23.80 -2.80
N GLN A 143 7.38 -22.80 -3.48
CA GLN A 143 7.39 -22.67 -4.94
C GLN A 143 8.79 -22.29 -5.42
N LYS A 144 9.07 -22.55 -6.70
CA LYS A 144 10.34 -22.13 -7.32
C LYS A 144 10.47 -20.61 -7.32
N LEU A 145 11.69 -20.13 -7.09
CA LEU A 145 12.03 -18.72 -7.26
C LEU A 145 11.90 -18.32 -8.74
N PRO A 146 11.38 -17.12 -9.05
CA PRO A 146 11.20 -16.67 -10.42
C PRO A 146 12.50 -16.21 -11.12
N LEU A 147 13.55 -15.81 -10.39
CA LEU A 147 14.85 -15.41 -10.95
C LEU A 147 15.98 -16.38 -10.63
N GLY A 148 16.04 -16.84 -9.38
CA GLY A 148 17.13 -17.67 -8.88
C GLY A 148 16.93 -19.17 -9.06
N THR A 149 17.99 -19.92 -8.74
CA THR A 149 17.87 -21.35 -8.45
C THR A 149 17.38 -21.52 -7.02
N GLY A 150 16.29 -22.27 -6.80
CA GLY A 150 15.85 -22.59 -5.45
C GLY A 150 14.34 -22.57 -5.30
N SER A 151 13.87 -22.55 -4.06
CA SER A 151 12.46 -22.46 -3.72
C SER A 151 12.26 -21.75 -2.40
N ALA A 152 11.17 -21.01 -2.29
CA ALA A 152 10.80 -20.22 -1.13
C ALA A 152 9.29 -20.31 -0.90
N ARG A 153 8.82 -19.89 0.27
CA ARG A 153 7.38 -19.83 0.57
C ARG A 153 6.75 -18.70 -0.24
N ARG A 154 5.84 -19.01 -1.16
CA ARG A 154 5.16 -18.01 -1.98
C ARG A 154 3.90 -17.53 -1.31
N VAL A 155 3.77 -16.21 -1.14
CA VAL A 155 2.57 -15.55 -0.65
C VAL A 155 2.05 -14.62 -1.72
N ALA A 156 0.82 -14.84 -2.17
CA ALA A 156 0.13 -13.98 -3.12
C ALA A 156 -0.74 -12.95 -2.40
N VAL A 157 -0.67 -11.70 -2.81
CA VAL A 157 -1.42 -10.56 -2.29
C VAL A 157 -2.18 -9.95 -3.46
N LYS A 158 -3.46 -10.26 -3.56
CA LYS A 158 -4.31 -9.87 -4.68
C LYS A 158 -5.28 -8.78 -4.28
N TYR A 159 -5.28 -7.68 -5.02
CA TYR A 159 -6.21 -6.57 -4.80
C TYR A 159 -7.45 -6.75 -5.69
N PRO A 160 -8.66 -6.54 -5.17
CA PRO A 160 -9.87 -6.68 -5.96
C PRO A 160 -9.93 -5.54 -7.00
N PRO A 161 -10.43 -5.80 -8.22
CA PRO A 161 -10.56 -4.79 -9.26
C PRO A 161 -11.41 -3.58 -8.86
N GLU A 162 -12.37 -3.80 -7.95
CA GLU A 162 -13.33 -2.79 -7.50
C GLU A 162 -12.93 -2.07 -6.20
N ALA A 163 -11.80 -2.43 -5.58
CA ALA A 163 -11.26 -1.62 -4.50
C ALA A 163 -10.71 -0.33 -5.12
N GLY A 164 -11.49 0.75 -5.04
CA GLY A 164 -11.00 2.09 -5.32
C GLY A 164 -9.66 2.33 -4.60
N GLY A 165 -8.68 2.88 -5.31
CA GLY A 165 -7.31 3.00 -4.82
C GLY A 165 -6.29 2.96 -5.96
N SER A 166 -5.00 2.92 -5.62
CA SER A 166 -3.90 2.98 -6.59
C SER A 166 -3.52 1.63 -7.22
N THR A 167 -4.10 0.52 -6.76
CA THR A 167 -3.73 -0.85 -7.17
C THR A 167 -4.90 -1.78 -7.55
N PRO A 168 -5.96 -1.31 -8.25
CA PRO A 168 -7.11 -2.16 -8.56
C PRO A 168 -6.70 -3.31 -9.49
N GLY A 169 -6.95 -4.55 -9.04
CA GLY A 169 -6.66 -5.77 -9.80
C GLY A 169 -5.21 -6.25 -9.76
N ASP A 170 -4.31 -5.51 -9.12
CA ASP A 170 -2.90 -5.89 -9.02
C ASP A 170 -2.70 -7.13 -8.16
N THR A 171 -1.66 -7.90 -8.47
CA THR A 171 -1.22 -9.05 -7.66
C THR A 171 0.27 -8.96 -7.39
N TRP A 172 0.65 -9.02 -6.12
CA TRP A 172 2.03 -9.16 -5.69
C TRP A 172 2.27 -10.57 -5.18
N GLU A 173 3.27 -11.25 -5.72
CA GLU A 173 3.75 -12.53 -5.24
C GLU A 173 5.08 -12.31 -4.53
N LEU A 174 5.13 -12.62 -3.23
CA LEU A 174 6.33 -12.54 -2.41
C LEU A 174 6.90 -13.95 -2.22
N PHE A 175 8.19 -14.11 -2.48
CA PHE A 175 8.91 -15.36 -2.24
C PHE A 175 9.73 -15.19 -0.97
N ILE A 176 9.28 -15.84 0.11
CA ILE A 176 9.76 -15.60 1.47
C ILE A 176 10.73 -16.71 1.87
N GLY A 177 11.94 -16.29 2.22
CA GLY A 177 13.00 -17.14 2.72
C GLY A 177 12.72 -17.70 4.11
N SER A 178 13.56 -18.64 4.53
CA SER A 178 13.45 -19.27 5.85
C SER A 178 13.63 -18.29 7.03
N ASP A 179 14.28 -17.15 6.80
CA ASP A 179 14.47 -16.07 7.77
C ASP A 179 13.28 -15.09 7.82
N GLY A 180 12.21 -15.37 7.08
CA GLY A 180 10.99 -14.56 7.01
C GLY A 180 11.10 -13.32 6.13
N ARG A 181 12.23 -13.12 5.43
CA ARG A 181 12.44 -12.00 4.52
C ARG A 181 12.02 -12.37 3.10
N VAL A 182 11.56 -11.39 2.35
CA VAL A 182 11.34 -11.56 0.90
C VAL A 182 12.69 -11.72 0.21
N GLU A 183 12.87 -12.74 -0.60
CA GLU A 183 14.06 -12.96 -1.42
C GLU A 183 13.86 -12.37 -2.82
N GLU A 184 12.68 -12.59 -3.38
CA GLU A 184 12.26 -12.15 -4.70
C GLU A 184 10.76 -11.80 -4.68
N PHE A 185 10.33 -11.01 -5.66
CA PHE A 185 8.91 -10.78 -5.90
C PHE A 185 8.57 -10.83 -7.38
N ALA A 186 7.30 -11.13 -7.65
CA ALA A 186 6.66 -10.85 -8.93
C ALA A 186 5.47 -9.91 -8.70
N TYR A 187 5.35 -8.87 -9.50
CA TYR A 187 4.21 -7.98 -9.53
C TYR A 187 3.52 -8.10 -10.88
N HIS A 188 2.23 -8.41 -10.83
CA HIS A 188 1.34 -8.49 -11.98
C HIS A 188 0.37 -7.32 -11.89
N ARG A 189 0.40 -6.45 -12.88
CA ARG A 189 -0.52 -5.32 -12.95
C ARG A 189 -1.90 -5.79 -13.39
N GLY A 190 -2.95 -5.30 -12.73
CA GLY A 190 -4.34 -5.56 -13.10
C GLY A 190 -4.83 -4.78 -14.32
N GLY A 191 -4.32 -3.55 -14.50
CA GLY A 191 -4.65 -2.65 -15.61
C GLY A 191 -3.78 -2.78 -16.87
N PRO A 192 -4.18 -2.13 -17.98
CA PRO A 192 -3.54 -2.30 -19.29
C PRO A 192 -2.24 -1.50 -19.50
N THR A 193 -1.86 -0.64 -18.57
CA THR A 193 -0.70 0.26 -18.71
C THR A 193 0.60 -0.47 -18.34
N PRO A 194 1.63 -0.50 -19.20
CA PRO A 194 2.91 -1.14 -18.85
C PRO A 194 3.61 -0.51 -17.62
N PRO A 195 4.47 -1.27 -16.89
CA PRO A 195 4.74 -2.69 -17.13
C PRO A 195 3.61 -3.58 -16.62
N SER A 196 3.40 -4.71 -17.31
CA SER A 196 2.41 -5.73 -16.95
C SER A 196 2.97 -6.72 -15.92
N LEU A 197 4.26 -7.04 -16.02
CA LEU A 197 4.97 -7.96 -15.14
C LEU A 197 6.30 -7.35 -14.71
N VAL A 198 6.53 -7.29 -13.40
CA VAL A 198 7.84 -6.99 -12.83
C VAL A 198 8.29 -8.19 -12.02
N ILE A 199 9.50 -8.67 -12.25
CA ILE A 199 10.12 -9.72 -11.43
C ILE A 199 11.47 -9.19 -10.98
N ALA A 200 11.72 -9.11 -9.68
CA ALA A 200 13.00 -8.62 -9.17
C ALA A 200 13.37 -9.25 -7.82
N SER A 201 14.66 -9.24 -7.51
CA SER A 201 15.16 -9.52 -6.18
C SER A 201 14.64 -8.51 -5.16
N TRP A 202 14.62 -8.89 -3.88
CA TRP A 202 14.27 -8.02 -2.75
C TRP A 202 15.45 -7.97 -1.78
N ALA A 203 16.48 -7.21 -2.14
CA ALA A 203 17.82 -7.29 -1.56
C ALA A 203 18.24 -5.99 -0.85
N GLY A 204 19.50 -5.91 -0.42
CA GLY A 204 20.04 -4.72 0.24
C GLY A 204 19.35 -4.42 1.57
N TYR A 205 19.13 -5.44 2.40
CA TYR A 205 18.49 -5.28 3.69
C TYR A 205 19.32 -4.42 4.64
N LYS A 206 18.70 -3.38 5.20
CA LYS A 206 19.28 -2.48 6.19
C LYS A 206 18.33 -2.27 7.36
N LYS A 207 18.89 -1.95 8.53
CA LYS A 207 18.10 -1.55 9.70
C LYS A 207 18.04 -0.03 9.80
N ALA A 208 16.84 0.53 9.73
CA ALA A 208 16.57 1.94 10.00
C ALA A 208 15.76 2.03 11.31
N GLY A 209 16.45 2.26 12.42
CA GLY A 209 15.86 2.10 13.75
C GLY A 209 15.28 0.68 13.93
N PRO A 210 14.01 0.53 14.34
CA PRO A 210 13.41 -0.79 14.49
C PRO A 210 13.03 -1.46 13.17
N LEU A 211 12.94 -0.70 12.06
CA LEU A 211 12.45 -1.20 10.79
C LEU A 211 13.55 -1.92 10.01
N LEU A 212 13.20 -3.06 9.41
CA LEU A 212 14.03 -3.70 8.38
C LEU A 212 13.56 -3.21 7.02
N ILE A 213 14.46 -2.72 6.17
CA ILE A 213 14.12 -2.14 4.87
C ILE A 213 15.00 -2.76 3.78
N SER A 214 14.41 -3.14 2.65
CA SER A 214 15.14 -3.56 1.45
C SER A 214 15.42 -2.36 0.56
N THR A 215 16.70 -2.15 0.21
CA THR A 215 17.15 -0.97 -0.55
C THR A 215 17.60 -1.25 -1.98
N ASP A 216 17.63 -2.50 -2.44
CA ASP A 216 18.08 -2.83 -3.80
C ASP A 216 17.18 -3.91 -4.42
N ARG A 217 16.78 -3.70 -5.68
CA ARG A 217 15.99 -4.62 -6.49
C ARG A 217 16.55 -4.66 -7.88
N ARG A 218 16.81 -5.87 -8.37
CA ARG A 218 17.31 -6.11 -9.72
C ARG A 218 16.53 -7.23 -10.37
N GLY A 219 16.17 -7.05 -11.62
CA GLY A 219 15.42 -8.05 -12.37
C GLY A 219 14.90 -7.48 -13.69
N THR A 220 13.63 -7.72 -13.98
CA THR A 220 13.01 -7.31 -15.23
C THR A 220 11.64 -6.64 -15.04
N ALA A 221 11.30 -5.76 -15.99
CA ALA A 221 9.97 -5.20 -16.20
C ALA A 221 9.57 -5.47 -17.67
N ASP A 222 8.55 -6.31 -17.87
CA ASP A 222 8.16 -6.84 -19.19
C ASP A 222 9.36 -7.38 -20.00
N GLY A 223 10.25 -8.11 -19.31
CA GLY A 223 11.47 -8.68 -19.88
C GLY A 223 12.65 -7.71 -20.04
N ASN A 224 12.45 -6.40 -19.86
CA ASN A 224 13.52 -5.41 -19.92
C ASN A 224 14.25 -5.29 -18.58
N PRO A 225 15.57 -5.02 -18.56
CA PRO A 225 16.31 -4.83 -17.31
C PRO A 225 15.70 -3.76 -16.41
N LEU A 226 15.55 -4.08 -15.13
CA LEU A 226 15.08 -3.17 -14.09
C LEU A 226 16.10 -3.09 -12.96
N GLN A 227 16.40 -1.85 -12.55
CA GLN A 227 17.08 -1.54 -11.30
C GLN A 227 16.25 -0.53 -10.52
N LEU A 228 15.85 -0.91 -9.31
CA LEU A 228 15.16 -0.05 -8.36
C LEU A 228 15.97 -0.03 -7.07
N SER A 229 16.23 1.16 -6.53
CA SER A 229 16.97 1.28 -5.28
C SER A 229 16.44 2.41 -4.40
N PHE A 230 16.70 2.29 -3.11
CA PHE A 230 16.39 3.29 -2.11
C PHE A 230 17.68 3.83 -1.48
N THR A 231 17.89 5.14 -1.56
CA THR A 231 19.01 5.82 -0.90
C THR A 231 18.49 6.74 0.20
N ASP A 232 19.39 7.26 1.05
CA ASP A 232 19.07 8.20 2.14
C ASP A 232 17.96 7.75 3.09
N VAL A 233 17.79 6.43 3.19
CA VAL A 233 16.77 5.80 4.03
C VAL A 233 17.07 6.11 5.48
N ALA A 234 16.11 6.71 6.17
CA ALA A 234 16.21 7.01 7.60
C ALA A 234 14.82 7.04 8.24
N VAL A 235 14.77 6.76 9.54
CA VAL A 235 13.54 6.93 10.35
C VAL A 235 13.76 7.92 11.47
N LYS A 236 12.70 8.61 11.87
CA LYS A 236 12.65 9.44 13.06
C LYS A 236 11.70 8.78 14.05
N LEU A 237 12.15 8.56 15.27
CA LEU A 237 11.33 8.01 16.36
C LEU A 237 10.55 9.12 17.06
N ALA A 238 9.39 8.79 17.60
CA ALA A 238 8.57 9.71 18.36
C ALA A 238 9.36 10.33 19.52
N GLY A 239 9.45 11.66 19.53
CA GLY A 239 10.15 12.41 20.58
C GLY A 239 11.67 12.42 20.43
N ALA A 240 12.23 11.89 19.33
CA ALA A 240 13.65 12.03 19.01
C ALA A 240 13.89 13.29 18.17
N ASP A 241 15.00 14.00 18.41
CA ASP A 241 15.39 15.16 17.59
C ASP A 241 16.17 14.78 16.33
N THR A 242 16.66 13.54 16.26
CA THR A 242 17.58 13.07 15.22
C THR A 242 16.99 11.95 14.37
N TRP A 243 17.42 11.92 13.10
CA TRP A 243 17.14 10.81 12.18
C TRP A 243 18.12 9.66 12.40
N VAL A 244 17.62 8.42 12.37
CA VAL A 244 18.40 7.19 12.38
C VAL A 244 18.52 6.67 10.95
N ASN A 245 19.72 6.79 10.38
CA ASN A 245 20.00 6.31 9.03
C ASN A 245 19.98 4.77 8.97
N ALA A 246 19.58 4.22 7.83
CA ALA A 246 19.64 2.80 7.56
C ALA A 246 21.09 2.32 7.46
N GLN A 247 21.44 1.33 8.29
CA GLN A 247 22.76 0.69 8.31
C GLN A 247 22.68 -0.76 7.80
#